data_AF-A0A8H5AK22-F1
#
_entry.id   AF-A0A8H5AK22-F1
#
_cell.length_a   1.000
_cell.length_b   1.000
_cell.length_c   1.000
_cell.angle_alpha   90.00
_cell.angle_beta   90.00
_cell.angle_gamma   90.00
#
_symmetry.space_group_name_H-M   'P 1'
#
loop_
_entity.id
_entity.type
_entity.pdbx_description
1 polymer ?
#
loop_
_entity_poly.entity_id
_entity_poly.type
_entity_poly.pdbx_seq_one_letter_code
_entity_poly.pdbx_strand_id
1 'polypeptide(L)'
;GGRIEAYGNMWDVASTYEFLMERLEEWNAAAENYPDPEHFRININLGWDKLNEYFTKLDETPAYYASAVLNPVSRWGYFENTWTDKAQLPWLQEAKRMMETLWDKEYKSLPTVSNPDEEPPFKRLKAMSALERHRAPALESREQA
;
A
#
# COMPACT_ATOMS: atom_id res chain seq x y z
N GLY A 1 -26.99 -7.22 -13.77
CA GLY A 1 -26.02 -6.22 -13.30
C GLY A 1 -25.02 -6.93 -12.42
N GLY A 2 -23.84 -7.23 -12.95
CA GLY A 2 -22.79 -7.91 -12.19
C GLY A 2 -22.16 -6.91 -11.23
N ARG A 3 -22.24 -7.17 -9.93
CA ARG A 3 -21.35 -6.54 -8.95
C ARG A 3 -19.94 -6.97 -9.35
N ILE A 4 -19.16 -6.04 -9.89
CA ILE A 4 -17.72 -6.25 -9.98
C ILE A 4 -17.24 -6.12 -8.54
N GLU A 5 -17.13 -7.26 -7.86
CA GLU A 5 -16.39 -7.34 -6.62
C GLU A 5 -14.95 -6.97 -6.99
N ALA A 6 -14.54 -5.75 -6.64
CA ALA A 6 -13.16 -5.34 -6.73
C ALA A 6 -12.42 -6.16 -5.68
N TYR A 7 -11.90 -7.32 -6.07
CA TYR A 7 -10.87 -8.00 -5.29
C TYR A 7 -9.82 -6.95 -4.92
N GLY A 8 -9.44 -6.92 -3.64
CA GLY A 8 -8.56 -5.88 -3.08
C GLY A 8 -7.40 -5.60 -4.03
N ASN A 9 -7.33 -4.38 -4.54
CA ASN A 9 -6.32 -4.10 -5.53
C ASN A 9 -4.95 -4.25 -4.88
N MET A 10 -4.01 -4.95 -5.53
CA MET A 10 -2.70 -5.24 -4.95
C MET A 10 -1.96 -3.97 -4.50
N TRP A 11 -2.21 -2.85 -5.17
CA TRP A 11 -1.63 -1.54 -4.83
C TRP A 11 -2.18 -0.91 -3.54
N ASP A 12 -3.31 -1.40 -3.01
CA ASP A 12 -3.90 -0.91 -1.75
C ASP A 12 -3.43 -1.72 -0.53
N VAL A 13 -2.74 -2.84 -0.75
CA VAL A 13 -2.39 -3.80 0.32
C VAL A 13 -1.54 -3.15 1.40
N ALA A 14 -0.35 -2.61 1.10
CA ALA A 14 0.47 -2.04 2.19
C ALA A 14 -0.17 -0.81 2.82
N SER A 15 -0.82 0.07 2.04
CA SER A 15 -1.54 1.21 2.62
C SER A 15 -2.62 0.77 3.60
N THR A 16 -3.26 -0.39 3.36
CA THR A 16 -4.23 -0.97 4.29
C THR A 16 -3.54 -1.47 5.56
N TYR A 17 -2.38 -2.11 5.44
CA TYR A 17 -1.59 -2.55 6.59
C TYR A 17 -1.13 -1.37 7.45
N GLU A 18 -0.54 -0.34 6.85
CA GLU A 18 -0.12 0.89 7.53
C GLU A 18 -1.29 1.53 8.28
N PHE A 19 -2.45 1.67 7.62
CA PHE A 19 -3.66 2.20 8.24
C PHE A 19 -4.13 1.35 9.45
N LEU A 20 -4.12 0.03 9.33
CA LEU A 20 -4.56 -0.85 10.42
C LEU A 20 -3.59 -0.80 11.60
N MET A 21 -2.29 -0.80 11.34
CA MET A 21 -1.26 -0.69 12.39
C MET A 21 -1.36 0.65 13.13
N GLU A 22 -1.49 1.76 12.40
CA GLU A 22 -1.69 3.09 12.99
C GLU A 22 -2.93 3.13 13.92
N ARG A 23 -4.07 2.57 13.47
CA ARG A 23 -5.29 2.53 14.29
C ARG A 23 -5.14 1.66 15.53
N LEU A 24 -4.43 0.53 15.44
CA LEU A 24 -4.18 -0.32 16.61
C LEU A 24 -3.26 0.37 17.61
N GLU A 25 -2.25 1.10 17.16
CA GLU A 25 -1.37 1.89 18.04
C GLU A 25 -2.14 3.00 18.76
N GLU A 26 -3.03 3.70 18.06
CA GLU A 26 -3.95 4.69 18.66
C GLU A 26 -4.85 4.06 19.73
N TRP A 27 -5.45 2.89 19.45
CA TRP A 27 -6.30 2.21 20.42
C TRP A 27 -5.51 1.67 21.61
N ASN A 28 -4.27 1.25 21.40
CA ASN A 28 -3.37 0.84 22.48
C ASN A 28 -3.06 2.02 23.41
N ALA A 29 -2.81 3.21 22.84
CA ALA A 29 -2.56 4.44 23.59
C ALA A 29 -3.80 4.93 24.36
N ALA A 30 -5.01 4.62 23.87
CA ALA A 30 -6.27 4.99 24.50
C ALA A 30 -6.87 3.90 25.41
N ALA A 31 -6.18 2.77 25.60
CA ALA A 31 -6.73 1.56 26.21
C ALA A 31 -7.23 1.77 27.64
N GLU A 32 -6.58 2.64 28.41
CA GLU A 32 -6.88 2.98 29.80
C GLU A 32 -8.27 3.63 29.95
N ASN A 33 -8.88 4.09 28.86
CA ASN A 33 -10.25 4.63 28.84
C ASN A 33 -11.33 3.56 28.64
N TYR A 34 -10.95 2.29 28.43
CA TYR A 34 -11.87 1.19 28.18
C TYR A 34 -12.03 0.29 29.42
N PRO A 35 -13.18 -0.39 29.57
CA PRO A 35 -13.33 -1.44 30.57
C PRO A 35 -12.28 -2.54 30.33
N ASP A 36 -11.63 -2.99 31.40
CA ASP A 36 -10.60 -4.04 31.34
C ASP A 36 -9.41 -3.71 30.42
N PRO A 37 -8.62 -2.68 30.77
CA PRO A 37 -7.55 -2.18 29.92
C PRO A 37 -6.44 -3.21 29.66
N GLU A 38 -6.23 -4.15 30.59
CA GLU A 38 -5.21 -5.19 30.44
C GLU A 38 -5.59 -6.16 29.32
N HIS A 39 -6.80 -6.74 29.36
CA HIS A 39 -7.27 -7.63 28.29
C HIS A 39 -7.40 -6.91 26.95
N PHE A 40 -7.81 -5.64 26.96
CA PHE A 40 -7.91 -4.85 25.74
C PHE A 40 -6.53 -4.64 25.07
N ARG A 41 -5.51 -4.24 25.83
CA ARG A 41 -4.13 -4.08 25.33
C ARG A 41 -3.55 -5.38 24.81
N ILE A 42 -3.76 -6.49 25.52
CA ILE A 42 -3.29 -7.81 25.08
C ILE A 42 -3.86 -8.15 23.70
N ASN A 43 -5.17 -7.99 23.49
CA ASN A 43 -5.81 -8.30 22.21
C ASN A 43 -5.34 -7.37 21.08
N ILE A 44 -5.12 -6.08 21.36
CA ILE A 44 -4.56 -5.14 20.39
C ILE A 44 -3.15 -5.56 19.96
N ASN A 45 -2.28 -5.87 20.93
CA ASN A 45 -0.91 -6.30 20.64
C ASN A 45 -0.88 -7.59 19.81
N LEU A 46 -1.74 -8.56 20.12
CA LEU A 46 -1.88 -9.79 19.32
C LEU A 46 -2.31 -9.50 17.87
N GLY A 47 -3.23 -8.54 17.68
CA GLY A 47 -3.66 -8.10 16.36
C GLY A 47 -2.53 -7.39 15.59
N TRP A 48 -1.79 -6.52 16.27
CA TRP A 48 -0.66 -5.79 15.70
C TRP A 48 0.47 -6.76 15.31
N ASP A 49 0.83 -7.70 16.19
CA ASP A 49 1.85 -8.73 15.93
C ASP A 49 1.49 -9.56 14.69
N LYS A 50 0.21 -9.94 14.56
CA LYS A 50 -0.26 -10.72 13.41
C LYS A 50 -0.23 -9.91 12.12
N LEU A 51 -0.59 -8.62 12.16
CA LEU A 51 -0.48 -7.74 11.00
C LEU A 51 0.98 -7.56 10.58
N ASN A 52 1.89 -7.32 11.54
CA ASN A 52 3.31 -7.18 11.28
C ASN A 52 3.92 -8.46 10.67
N GLU A 53 3.52 -9.65 11.16
CA GLU A 53 3.94 -10.94 10.59
C GLU A 53 3.60 -11.05 9.10
N TYR A 54 2.43 -10.60 8.65
CA TYR A 54 2.09 -10.62 7.22
C TYR A 54 2.62 -9.43 6.44
N PHE A 55 2.74 -8.26 7.08
CA PHE A 55 3.29 -7.07 6.45
C PHE A 55 4.74 -7.30 6.01
N THR A 56 5.56 -7.88 6.88
CA THR A 56 6.94 -8.27 6.56
C THR A 56 7.07 -9.29 5.43
N LYS A 57 6.04 -10.10 5.17
CA LYS A 57 6.03 -11.03 4.02
C LYS A 57 5.81 -10.33 2.69
N LEU A 58 5.33 -9.08 2.67
CA LEU A 58 5.21 -8.30 1.44
C LEU A 58 6.58 -8.07 0.78
N ASP A 59 7.65 -8.10 1.57
CA ASP A 59 9.02 -7.97 1.09
C ASP A 59 9.60 -9.25 0.47
N GLU A 60 8.90 -10.39 0.59
CA GLU A 60 9.33 -11.65 -0.03
C GLU A 60 9.19 -11.63 -1.56
N THR A 61 8.39 -10.70 -2.11
CA THR A 61 8.14 -10.60 -3.55
C THR A 61 8.04 -9.15 -4.02
N PRO A 62 8.59 -8.80 -5.20
CA PRO A 62 8.44 -7.47 -5.78
C PRO A 62 7.00 -7.16 -6.23
N ALA A 63 6.08 -8.13 -6.21
CA ALA A 63 4.73 -7.98 -6.76
C ALA A 63 3.95 -6.80 -6.16
N TYR A 64 4.09 -6.56 -4.86
CA TYR A 64 3.46 -5.43 -4.20
C TYR A 64 4.01 -4.10 -4.73
N TYR A 65 5.34 -3.94 -4.73
CA TYR A 65 6.02 -2.76 -5.26
C TYR A 65 5.68 -2.49 -6.72
N ALA A 66 5.73 -3.52 -7.55
CA ALA A 66 5.37 -3.43 -8.95
C ALA A 66 3.94 -2.94 -9.13
N SER A 67 2.97 -3.50 -8.37
CA SER A 67 1.57 -3.09 -8.46
C SER A 67 1.34 -1.62 -8.08
N ALA A 68 2.03 -1.14 -7.04
CA ALA A 68 1.93 0.25 -6.60
C ALA A 68 2.61 1.22 -7.57
N VAL A 69 3.78 0.86 -8.11
CA VAL A 69 4.53 1.69 -9.07
C VAL A 69 3.83 1.78 -10.43
N LEU A 70 3.18 0.69 -10.87
CA LEU A 70 2.40 0.66 -12.10
C LEU A 70 1.06 1.41 -11.99
N ASN A 71 0.62 1.75 -10.77
CA ASN A 71 -0.56 2.60 -10.58
C ASN A 71 -0.21 4.06 -10.94
N PRO A 72 -0.87 4.66 -11.96
CA PRO A 72 -0.53 5.99 -12.46
C PRO A 72 -0.76 7.12 -11.45
N VAL A 73 -1.60 6.89 -10.42
CA VAL A 73 -1.87 7.85 -9.34
C VAL A 73 -0.79 7.79 -8.25
N SER A 74 -0.29 6.59 -7.94
CA SER A 74 0.65 6.38 -6.83
C SER A 74 2.10 6.47 -7.28
N ARG A 75 2.49 5.64 -8.26
CA ARG A 75 3.87 5.45 -8.72
C ARG A 75 4.84 5.26 -7.55
N TRP A 76 6.10 5.66 -7.72
CA TRP A 76 7.06 5.75 -6.61
C TRP A 76 6.70 6.78 -5.54
N GLY A 77 5.89 7.77 -5.90
CA GLY A 77 5.49 8.85 -5.00
C GLY A 77 4.82 8.34 -3.73
N TYR A 78 4.09 7.22 -3.77
CA TYR A 78 3.56 6.62 -2.55
C TYR A 78 4.66 6.29 -1.52
N PHE A 79 5.66 5.53 -1.93
CA PHE A 79 6.75 5.08 -1.04
C PHE A 79 7.64 6.24 -0.61
N GLU A 80 8.01 7.12 -1.55
CA GLU A 80 8.89 8.26 -1.29
C GLU A 80 8.29 9.27 -0.30
N ASN A 81 6.96 9.31 -0.17
CA ASN A 81 6.26 10.19 0.75
C ASN A 81 5.81 9.51 2.05
N THR A 82 5.71 8.18 2.07
CA THR A 82 5.31 7.42 3.26
C THR A 82 6.53 7.03 4.09
N TRP A 83 7.63 6.67 3.44
CA TRP A 83 8.84 6.16 4.08
C TRP A 83 9.91 7.25 4.20
N THR A 84 9.61 8.27 5.00
CA THR A 84 10.47 9.45 5.16
C THR A 84 11.47 9.32 6.30
N ASP A 85 11.25 8.40 7.24
CA ASP A 85 12.13 8.25 8.38
C ASP A 85 13.46 7.58 8.00
N LYS A 86 14.54 7.96 8.68
CA LYS A 86 15.88 7.39 8.42
C LYS A 86 15.90 5.86 8.53
N ALA A 87 15.09 5.29 9.40
CA ALA A 87 14.97 3.85 9.58
C ALA A 87 14.24 3.16 8.41
N GLN A 88 13.41 3.89 7.67
CA GLN A 88 12.60 3.38 6.55
C GLN A 88 13.27 3.61 5.19
N LEU A 89 14.23 4.55 5.08
CA LEU A 89 15.00 4.76 3.86
C LEU A 89 15.66 3.49 3.29
N PRO A 90 16.23 2.56 4.10
CA PRO A 90 16.71 1.29 3.59
C PRO A 90 15.64 0.45 2.89
N TRP A 91 14.39 0.50 3.36
CA TRP A 91 13.26 -0.23 2.76
C TRP A 91 12.93 0.32 1.37
N LEU A 92 12.95 1.64 1.20
CA LEU A 92 12.76 2.27 -0.11
C LEU A 92 13.86 1.85 -1.11
N GLN A 93 15.12 1.79 -0.66
CA GLN A 93 16.23 1.36 -1.52
C GLN A 93 16.09 -0.11 -1.91
N GLU A 94 15.70 -0.97 -0.97
CA GLU A 94 15.49 -2.39 -1.25
C GLU A 94 14.33 -2.62 -2.22
N ALA A 95 13.23 -1.88 -2.06
CA ALA A 95 12.10 -1.88 -2.99
C ALA A 95 12.51 -1.50 -4.43
N LYS A 96 13.32 -0.44 -4.58
CA LYS A 96 13.85 -0.03 -5.89
C LYS A 96 14.75 -1.11 -6.49
N ARG A 97 15.65 -1.69 -5.68
CA ARG A 97 16.54 -2.79 -6.09
C ARG A 97 15.76 -4.02 -6.56
N MET A 98 14.70 -4.40 -5.83
CA MET A 98 13.84 -5.54 -6.20
C MET A 98 13.10 -5.28 -7.51
N MET A 99 12.59 -4.06 -7.72
CA MET A 99 11.89 -3.69 -8.96
C MET A 99 12.83 -3.69 -10.18
N GLU A 100 14.05 -3.14 -10.02
CA GLU A 100 15.08 -3.20 -11.07
C GLU A 100 15.44 -4.65 -11.41
N THR A 101 15.64 -5.48 -10.38
CA THR A 101 15.93 -6.90 -10.56
C THR A 101 14.80 -7.63 -11.30
N LEU A 102 13.54 -7.36 -10.95
CA LEU A 102 12.37 -7.93 -11.61
C LEU A 102 12.33 -7.52 -13.09
N TRP A 103 12.51 -6.24 -13.37
CA TRP A 103 12.53 -5.71 -14.73
C TRP A 103 13.62 -6.37 -15.58
N ASP A 104 14.87 -6.34 -15.11
CA ASP A 104 16.01 -6.85 -15.87
C ASP A 104 15.95 -8.36 -16.11
N LYS A 105 15.44 -9.14 -15.14
CA LYS A 105 15.41 -10.61 -15.24
C LYS A 105 14.19 -11.15 -15.97
N GLU A 106 13.02 -10.55 -15.78
CA GLU A 106 11.76 -11.17 -16.21
C GLU A 106 11.06 -10.43 -17.35
N TYR A 107 11.20 -9.10 -17.45
CA TYR A 107 10.37 -8.29 -18.35
C TYR A 107 11.13 -7.64 -19.51
N LYS A 108 12.39 -7.24 -19.31
CA LYS A 108 13.17 -6.44 -20.27
C LYS A 108 13.36 -7.09 -21.64
N SER A 109 13.44 -8.43 -21.69
CA SER A 109 13.64 -9.20 -22.92
C SER A 109 12.33 -9.66 -23.57
N LEU A 110 11.18 -9.39 -22.94
CA LEU A 110 9.89 -9.81 -23.50
C LEU A 110 9.57 -9.02 -24.76
N PRO A 111 9.02 -9.69 -25.79
CA PRO A 111 8.59 -9.00 -27.00
C PRO A 111 7.43 -8.05 -26.67
N THR A 112 7.55 -6.80 -27.10
CA THR A 112 6.44 -5.83 -27.03
C THR A 112 5.43 -6.17 -28.11
N VAL A 113 4.27 -6.69 -27.71
CA VAL A 113 3.13 -6.89 -28.62
C VAL A 113 2.48 -5.52 -28.84
N SER A 114 2.87 -4.84 -29.92
CA SER A 114 2.15 -3.65 -30.37
C SER A 114 0.90 -4.13 -31.11
N ASN A 115 -0.26 -4.05 -30.45
CA ASN A 115 -1.53 -4.39 -31.08
C ASN A 115 -2.23 -3.09 -31.50
N PRO A 116 -2.23 -2.73 -32.80
CA PRO A 116 -2.73 -1.43 -33.26
C PRO A 116 -4.24 -1.22 -33.06
N ASP A 117 -4.99 -2.29 -32.78
CA ASP A 117 -6.44 -2.28 -32.54
C ASP A 117 -6.82 -2.34 -31.04
N GLU A 118 -5.87 -2.19 -30.10
CA GLU A 118 -6.18 -2.24 -28.68
C GLU A 118 -6.91 -0.95 -28.24
N GLU A 119 -8.22 -1.06 -27.97
CA GLU A 119 -9.00 0.04 -27.41
C GLU A 119 -8.39 0.49 -26.07
N PRO A 120 -8.27 1.80 -25.82
CA PRO A 120 -7.72 2.30 -24.58
C PRO A 120 -8.51 1.77 -23.39
N PRO A 121 -7.83 1.39 -22.29
CA PRO A 121 -8.50 0.80 -21.14
C PRO A 121 -9.59 1.73 -20.62
N PHE A 122 -10.77 1.16 -20.35
CA PHE A 122 -11.90 1.91 -19.82
C PHE A 122 -11.50 2.68 -18.56
N LYS A 123 -11.72 4.00 -18.57
CA LYS A 123 -11.56 4.84 -17.38
C LYS A 123 -12.59 4.39 -16.35
N ARG A 124 -12.16 3.64 -15.34
CA ARG A 124 -13.01 3.31 -14.19
C ARG A 124 -13.34 4.60 -13.44
N LEU A 125 -14.64 4.89 -13.26
CA LEU A 125 -15.07 5.94 -12.33
C LEU A 125 -14.62 5.54 -10.92
N LYS A 126 -13.74 6.34 -10.30
CA LYS A 126 -13.31 6.15 -8.92
C LYS A 126 -14.38 6.69 -7.97
N ALA A 127 -15.07 5.81 -7.27
CA ALA A 127 -15.59 6.16 -5.94
C ALA A 127 -14.42 6.02 -4.95
N MET A 128 -14.11 7.10 -4.22
CA MET A 128 -13.02 7.10 -3.25
C MET A 128 -13.30 6.08 -2.14
N SER A 129 -12.42 5.10 -1.98
CA SER A 129 -12.45 4.18 -0.83
C SER A 129 -12.21 4.94 0.48
N ALA A 130 -12.53 4.32 1.63
CA ALA A 130 -12.21 4.90 2.94
C ALA A 130 -10.70 5.19 3.08
N LEU A 131 -9.86 4.35 2.49
CA LEU A 131 -8.40 4.49 2.46
C LEU A 131 -7.93 5.64 1.55
N GLU A 132 -8.59 5.84 0.40
CA GLU A 132 -8.31 7.00 -0.46
C GLU A 132 -8.74 8.32 0.21
N ARG A 133 -9.83 8.30 1.00
CA ARG A 133 -10.24 9.47 1.82
C ARG A 133 -9.26 9.78 2.94
N HIS A 134 -8.69 8.77 3.59
CA HIS A 134 -7.61 8.95 4.56
C HIS A 134 -6.35 9.58 3.94
N ARG A 135 -6.05 9.24 2.67
CA ARG A 135 -4.91 9.81 1.92
C ARG A 135 -5.15 11.19 1.31
N ALA A 136 -6.40 11.63 1.14
CA ALA A 136 -6.74 12.89 0.48
C ALA A 136 -6.13 14.17 1.09
N PRO A 137 -6.01 14.34 2.43
CA PRO A 137 -5.44 15.56 3.01
C PRO A 137 -3.97 15.80 2.62
N ALA A 138 -3.22 14.71 2.35
CA ALA A 138 -1.82 14.78 1.92
C ALA A 138 -1.66 15.18 0.44
N LEU A 139 -2.73 15.06 -0.37
CA LEU A 139 -2.74 15.39 -1.80
C LEU A 139 -3.21 16.82 -2.05
N GLU A 140 -4.21 17.32 -1.31
CA GLU A 140 -4.74 18.69 -1.47
C GLU A 140 -3.74 19.77 -1.02
N SER A 141 -2.90 19.47 -0.02
CA SER A 141 -1.82 20.37 0.42
C SER A 141 -0.70 20.57 -0.62
N ARG A 142 -0.72 19.81 -1.73
CA ARG A 142 0.34 19.78 -2.75
C ARG A 142 -0.06 20.37 -4.10
N GLU A 143 -1.34 20.64 -4.35
CA GLU A 143 -1.77 21.41 -5.53
C GLU A 143 -1.70 22.94 -5.31
N GLN A 144 -1.34 23.38 -4.11
CA GLN A 144 -1.24 24.81 -3.73
C GLN A 144 0.19 25.30 -3.47
N ALA A 145 1.23 24.52 -3.80
CA ALA A 145 2.64 24.89 -3.63
C ALA A 145 3.44 24.83 -4.94
#